data_AF-A0A4Y1R2M5-F1
#
_entry.id   AF-A0A4Y1R2M5-F1
#
_cell.length_a   1.000
_cell.length_b   1.000
_cell.length_c   1.000
_cell.angle_alpha   90.00
_cell.angle_beta   90.00
_cell.angle_gamma   90.00
#
_symmetry.space_group_name_H-M   'P 1'
#
loop_
_entity.id
_entity.type
_entity.pdbx_description
1 polymer ?
#
loop_
_entity_poly.entity_id
_entity_poly.type
_entity_poly.pdbx_seq_one_letter_code
_entity_poly.pdbx_strand_id
1 'polypeptide(L)'
;MQILNALLSMLTLTYSLPVFTRRLEFIKISHGRSSVVLCAAKGPRPRYPRVWKANKRIGTISKSIKLVESIKGLSNVKEEVYGALDSFIAWELEFPLITVKKALKTLENQKEWKRIIQVSKWMLSKGQGRTMGTYFTLLNALAEDGRVEEAEELWTKLFSQYLESMPRMFFDKMISIYYRHGIHDKMFEIFADMEELGVQPNVSIVTKVGNVFQELGMLDKYHKLKQKYPPPKWEYRYIKGKRVKIRANYENDGAEKMPSREKETVHSSEELLAAESNPNEDVVVAEEGDQNSSDLLEEAETSLDELTIESITPP
;
A
#
# COMPACT_ATOMS: atom_id res chain seq x y z
N MET A 1 41.34 -18.17 -51.79
CA MET A 1 41.60 -16.74 -52.07
C MET A 1 40.65 -16.21 -53.16
N GLN A 2 39.33 -16.34 -52.98
CA GLN A 2 38.32 -15.80 -53.91
C GLN A 2 37.02 -15.38 -53.19
N ILE A 3 36.98 -15.44 -51.85
CA ILE A 3 35.80 -15.10 -51.04
C ILE A 3 36.02 -13.77 -50.27
N LEU A 4 37.24 -13.23 -50.22
CA LEU A 4 37.52 -11.95 -49.55
C LEU A 4 37.27 -10.70 -50.42
N ASN A 5 37.15 -10.84 -51.75
CA ASN A 5 36.95 -9.69 -52.64
C ASN A 5 35.48 -9.27 -52.84
N ALA A 6 34.53 -10.00 -52.27
CA ALA A 6 33.10 -9.68 -52.37
C ALA A 6 32.58 -8.75 -51.24
N LEU A 7 33.39 -8.51 -50.20
CA LEU A 7 32.99 -7.67 -49.05
C LEU A 7 33.55 -6.24 -49.06
N LEU A 8 34.34 -5.86 -50.08
CA LEU A 8 34.89 -4.50 -50.20
C LEU A 8 34.22 -3.63 -51.28
N SER A 9 33.06 -4.07 -51.81
CA SER A 9 32.30 -3.38 -52.87
C SER A 9 30.97 -2.77 -52.39
N MET A 10 30.77 -2.63 -51.08
CA MET A 10 29.51 -2.11 -50.50
C MET A 10 29.70 -0.87 -49.62
N LEU A 11 30.79 -0.12 -49.84
CA LEU A 11 31.07 1.14 -49.15
C LEU A 11 31.60 2.21 -50.12
N THR A 12 30.80 2.58 -51.13
CA THR A 12 30.89 3.91 -51.80
C THR A 12 29.67 4.11 -52.71
N LEU A 13 28.50 4.38 -52.11
CA LEU A 13 27.40 5.03 -52.83
C LEU A 13 27.41 6.52 -52.46
N THR A 14 28.31 7.26 -53.10
CA THR A 14 28.25 8.71 -53.15
C THR A 14 27.08 9.11 -54.04
N TYR A 15 25.89 9.26 -53.45
CA TYR A 15 24.78 9.94 -54.10
C TYR A 15 25.16 11.42 -54.26
N SER A 16 25.51 11.81 -55.48
CA SER A 16 25.56 13.21 -55.87
C SER A 16 24.14 13.74 -55.98
N LEU A 17 23.79 14.72 -55.14
CA LEU A 17 22.55 15.48 -55.28
C LEU A 17 22.62 16.29 -56.58
N PRO A 18 21.62 16.22 -57.48
CA PRO A 18 21.56 17.13 -58.60
C PRO A 18 21.21 18.53 -58.07
N VAL A 19 22.18 19.46 -58.15
CA VAL A 19 21.96 20.89 -57.92
C VAL A 19 21.14 21.42 -59.09
N PHE A 20 19.82 21.45 -58.93
CA PHE A 20 18.92 22.08 -59.89
C PHE A 20 18.99 23.60 -59.69
N THR A 21 19.84 24.29 -60.44
CA THR A 21 19.86 25.76 -60.49
C THR A 21 18.67 26.25 -61.32
N ARG A 22 17.46 26.18 -60.75
CA ARG A 22 16.31 26.88 -61.32
C ARG A 22 16.39 28.35 -60.96
N ARG A 23 17.00 29.13 -61.86
CA ARG A 23 16.92 30.59 -61.89
C ARG A 23 15.45 30.99 -61.78
N LEU A 24 15.04 31.54 -60.65
CA LEU A 24 13.72 32.17 -60.55
C LEU A 24 13.77 33.40 -61.46
N GLU A 25 13.12 33.30 -62.62
CA GLU A 25 12.72 34.49 -63.34
C GLU A 25 11.77 35.29 -62.45
N PHE A 26 12.14 36.53 -62.16
CA PHE A 26 11.27 37.47 -61.48
C PHE A 26 10.04 37.69 -62.36
N ILE A 27 8.92 37.09 -61.97
CA ILE A 27 7.61 37.44 -62.48
C ILE A 27 7.38 38.90 -62.10
N LYS A 28 7.39 39.80 -63.09
CA LYS A 28 6.94 41.19 -62.92
C LYS A 28 5.46 41.15 -62.53
N ILE A 29 5.18 41.30 -61.25
CA ILE A 29 3.82 41.49 -60.74
C ILE A 29 3.36 42.87 -61.21
N SER A 30 2.58 42.90 -62.28
CA SER A 30 1.92 44.12 -62.77
C SER A 30 1.02 44.66 -61.67
N HIS A 31 1.39 45.81 -61.11
CA HIS A 31 0.47 46.59 -60.28
C HIS A 31 -0.62 47.19 -61.18
N GLY A 32 -1.86 46.73 -61.00
CA GLY A 32 -3.02 47.44 -61.54
C GLY A 32 -4.27 46.59 -61.72
N ARG A 33 -5.11 46.52 -60.70
CA ARG A 33 -6.37 47.29 -60.57
C ARG A 33 -7.08 46.83 -59.31
N SER A 34 -7.40 47.81 -58.46
CA SER A 34 -8.19 47.72 -57.23
C SER A 34 -9.17 46.54 -57.21
N SER A 35 -8.88 45.51 -56.42
CA SER A 35 -9.91 44.56 -55.99
C SER A 35 -10.70 45.24 -54.88
N VAL A 36 -11.74 46.00 -55.24
CA VAL A 36 -12.75 46.42 -54.29
C VAL A 36 -13.40 45.14 -53.77
N VAL A 37 -13.00 44.73 -52.56
CA VAL A 37 -13.67 43.67 -51.83
C VAL A 37 -15.05 44.22 -51.46
N LEU A 38 -16.08 43.82 -52.20
CA LEU A 38 -17.45 43.91 -51.74
C LEU A 38 -17.54 43.03 -50.48
N CYS A 39 -17.38 43.66 -49.32
CA CYS A 39 -17.78 43.07 -48.06
C CYS A 39 -19.29 42.83 -48.15
N ALA A 40 -19.69 41.65 -48.63
CA ALA A 40 -21.00 41.12 -48.29
C ALA A 40 -21.10 41.25 -46.77
N ALA A 41 -22.09 42.00 -46.30
CA ALA A 41 -22.30 42.27 -44.89
C ALA A 41 -22.58 40.95 -44.16
N LYS A 42 -21.52 40.19 -43.85
CA LYS A 42 -21.53 39.24 -42.76
C LYS A 42 -21.83 40.11 -41.56
N GLY A 43 -23.04 39.94 -41.03
CA GLY A 43 -23.59 40.72 -39.93
C GLY A 43 -22.61 40.86 -38.76
N PRO A 44 -22.92 41.74 -37.79
CA PRO A 44 -22.00 42.11 -36.72
C PRO A 44 -21.34 40.88 -36.11
N ARG A 45 -20.00 40.88 -36.10
CA ARG A 45 -19.17 39.83 -35.48
C ARG A 45 -19.76 39.52 -34.10
N PRO A 46 -20.13 38.26 -33.79
CA PRO A 46 -20.81 37.94 -32.53
C PRO A 46 -20.05 38.56 -31.35
N ARG A 47 -20.73 39.43 -30.58
CA ARG A 47 -20.15 40.16 -29.43
C ARG A 47 -20.00 39.30 -28.17
N TYR A 48 -20.11 37.98 -28.31
CA TYR A 48 -19.88 37.04 -27.22
C TYR A 48 -18.47 36.48 -27.40
N PRO A 49 -17.63 36.46 -26.34
CA PRO A 49 -16.38 35.72 -26.41
C PRO A 49 -16.69 34.30 -26.89
N ARG A 50 -15.86 33.72 -27.76
CA ARG A 50 -15.89 32.26 -27.96
C ARG A 50 -15.48 31.65 -26.62
N VAL A 51 -16.46 31.43 -25.76
CA VAL A 51 -16.26 30.78 -24.47
C VAL A 51 -16.02 29.32 -24.81
N TRP A 52 -14.75 28.95 -24.92
CA TRP A 52 -14.36 27.54 -24.80
C TRP A 52 -14.88 27.12 -23.43
N LYS A 53 -15.99 26.38 -23.41
CA LYS A 53 -16.45 25.76 -22.17
C LYS A 53 -15.40 24.72 -21.83
N ALA A 54 -14.54 25.05 -20.86
CA ALA A 54 -13.70 24.04 -20.25
C ALA A 54 -14.65 23.00 -19.65
N ASN A 55 -14.66 21.78 -20.21
CA ASN A 55 -15.34 20.68 -19.56
C ASN A 55 -14.73 20.54 -18.17
N LYS A 56 -15.54 20.62 -17.12
CA LYS A 56 -15.08 20.39 -15.76
C LYS A 56 -14.38 19.03 -15.74
N ARG A 57 -13.08 19.00 -15.42
CA ARG A 57 -12.34 17.74 -15.32
C ARG A 57 -13.05 16.87 -14.29
N ILE A 58 -13.43 15.66 -14.70
CA ILE A 58 -14.03 14.69 -13.79
C ILE A 58 -12.98 14.42 -12.70
N GLY A 59 -13.33 14.70 -11.45
CA GLY A 59 -12.41 14.52 -10.33
C GLY A 59 -12.09 13.04 -10.10
N THR A 60 -10.92 12.77 -9.52
CA THR A 60 -10.41 11.43 -9.21
C THR A 60 -11.42 10.58 -8.42
N ILE A 61 -12.18 11.22 -7.53
CA ILE A 61 -13.23 10.59 -6.72
C ILE A 61 -14.37 10.07 -7.61
N SER A 62 -14.86 10.92 -8.51
CA SER A 62 -15.94 10.54 -9.43
C SER A 62 -15.46 9.46 -10.40
N LYS A 63 -14.20 9.51 -10.83
CA LYS A 63 -13.60 8.44 -11.66
C LYS A 63 -13.55 7.11 -10.90
N SER A 64 -13.14 7.11 -9.63
CA SER A 64 -13.04 5.87 -8.85
C SER A 64 -14.41 5.26 -8.56
N ILE A 65 -15.44 6.08 -8.36
CA ILE A 65 -16.82 5.61 -8.17
C ILE A 65 -17.32 4.94 -9.46
N LYS A 66 -17.15 5.61 -10.62
CA LYS A 66 -17.51 5.04 -11.93
C LYS A 66 -16.79 3.72 -12.19
N LEU A 67 -15.50 3.65 -11.84
CA LEU A 67 -14.72 2.42 -11.97
C LEU A 67 -15.32 1.28 -11.15
N VAL A 68 -15.70 1.53 -9.90
CA VAL A 68 -16.35 0.53 -9.04
C VAL A 68 -17.70 0.11 -9.59
N GLU A 69 -18.53 1.05 -10.03
CA GLU A 69 -19.83 0.74 -10.65
C GLU A 69 -19.66 -0.14 -11.89
N SER A 70 -18.71 0.20 -12.77
CA SER A 70 -18.39 -0.59 -13.97
C SER A 70 -17.96 -2.02 -13.62
N ILE A 71 -17.14 -2.21 -12.59
CA ILE A 71 -16.63 -3.55 -12.22
C ILE A 71 -17.71 -4.38 -11.54
N LYS A 72 -18.58 -3.75 -10.73
CA LYS A 72 -19.63 -4.46 -9.99
C LYS A 72 -20.67 -5.12 -10.90
N GLY A 73 -21.02 -4.47 -12.01
CA GLY A 73 -22.04 -4.97 -12.94
C GLY A 73 -21.60 -6.14 -13.83
N LEU A 74 -20.32 -6.54 -13.80
CA LEU A 74 -19.77 -7.56 -14.69
C LEU A 74 -19.95 -8.97 -14.11
N SER A 75 -19.71 -10.01 -14.91
CA SER A 75 -19.55 -11.34 -14.33
C SER A 75 -18.21 -11.48 -13.59
N ASN A 76 -18.00 -12.62 -12.93
CA ASN A 76 -16.73 -12.95 -12.27
C ASN A 76 -15.68 -13.52 -13.25
N VAL A 77 -15.98 -13.55 -14.55
CA VAL A 77 -15.06 -14.01 -15.60
C VAL A 77 -13.91 -13.01 -15.72
N LYS A 78 -12.67 -13.52 -15.76
CA LYS A 78 -11.45 -12.70 -15.75
C LYS A 78 -11.42 -11.75 -16.94
N GLU A 79 -11.79 -12.25 -18.12
CA GLU A 79 -11.74 -11.55 -19.40
C GLU A 79 -12.66 -10.33 -19.42
N GLU A 80 -13.88 -10.45 -18.88
CA GLU A 80 -14.83 -9.33 -18.82
C GLU A 80 -14.32 -8.21 -17.90
N VAL A 81 -13.83 -8.58 -16.72
CA VAL A 81 -13.32 -7.62 -15.74
C VAL A 81 -12.07 -6.93 -16.27
N TYR A 82 -11.13 -7.69 -16.84
CA TYR A 82 -9.89 -7.15 -17.36
C TYR A 82 -10.14 -6.31 -18.61
N GLY A 83 -11.07 -6.72 -19.48
CA GLY A 83 -11.50 -5.96 -20.64
C GLY A 83 -12.15 -4.62 -20.25
N ALA A 84 -13.02 -4.62 -19.24
CA ALA A 84 -13.62 -3.39 -18.73
C ALA A 84 -12.57 -2.46 -18.12
N LEU A 85 -11.62 -2.99 -17.34
CA LEU A 85 -10.52 -2.23 -16.75
C LEU A 85 -9.57 -1.67 -17.82
N ASP A 86 -9.24 -2.45 -18.85
CA ASP A 86 -8.41 -2.01 -19.97
C ASP A 86 -9.13 -0.93 -20.81
N SER A 87 -10.44 -1.08 -21.03
CA SER A 87 -11.26 -0.06 -21.70
C SER A 87 -11.32 1.24 -20.90
N PHE A 88 -11.28 1.17 -19.57
CA PHE A 88 -11.24 2.33 -18.70
C PHE A 88 -9.89 3.07 -18.79
N ILE A 89 -8.79 2.33 -18.90
CA ILE A 89 -7.45 2.91 -19.09
C ILE A 89 -7.26 3.49 -20.49
N ALA A 90 -7.87 2.91 -21.53
CA ALA A 90 -7.62 3.32 -22.92
C ALA A 90 -7.83 4.83 -23.19
N TRP A 91 -8.60 5.52 -22.34
CA TRP A 91 -8.89 6.95 -22.44
C TRP A 91 -8.02 7.85 -21.54
N GLU A 92 -7.15 7.27 -20.72
CA GLU A 92 -6.29 8.01 -19.80
C GLU A 92 -4.86 8.09 -20.35
N LEU A 93 -4.24 9.27 -20.24
CA LEU A 93 -2.86 9.51 -20.69
C LEU A 93 -1.82 8.80 -19.81
N GLU A 94 -2.14 8.64 -18.53
CA GLU A 94 -1.30 7.99 -17.52
C GLU A 94 -2.11 6.90 -16.81
N PHE A 95 -1.42 5.90 -16.27
CA PHE A 95 -2.08 4.86 -15.50
C PHE A 95 -2.78 5.48 -14.27
N PRO A 96 -4.09 5.29 -14.09
CA PRO A 96 -4.86 6.01 -13.07
C PRO A 96 -4.69 5.39 -11.67
N LEU A 97 -3.45 5.34 -11.16
CA LEU A 97 -3.07 4.64 -9.92
C LEU A 97 -3.86 5.13 -8.71
N ILE A 98 -4.01 6.45 -8.56
CA ILE A 98 -4.76 7.06 -7.44
C ILE A 98 -6.25 6.67 -7.53
N THR A 99 -6.82 6.67 -8.73
CA THR A 99 -8.21 6.28 -8.99
C THR A 99 -8.43 4.81 -8.62
N VAL A 100 -7.54 3.92 -9.05
CA VAL A 100 -7.61 2.48 -8.76
C VAL A 100 -7.40 2.22 -7.27
N LYS A 101 -6.42 2.86 -6.62
CA LYS A 101 -6.20 2.75 -5.17
C LYS A 101 -7.44 3.19 -4.37
N LYS A 102 -8.09 4.28 -4.80
CA LYS A 102 -9.33 4.74 -4.17
C LYS A 102 -10.49 3.78 -4.41
N ALA A 103 -10.59 3.21 -5.62
CA ALA A 103 -11.58 2.19 -5.95
C ALA A 103 -11.39 0.91 -5.10
N LEU A 104 -10.15 0.44 -4.92
CA LEU A 104 -9.81 -0.68 -4.05
C LEU A 104 -10.25 -0.41 -2.61
N LYS A 105 -9.97 0.78 -2.06
CA LYS A 105 -10.43 1.16 -0.72
C LYS A 105 -11.96 1.18 -0.59
N THR A 106 -12.68 1.64 -1.62
CA THR A 106 -14.14 1.59 -1.61
C THR A 106 -14.69 0.16 -1.72
N LEU A 107 -14.03 -0.72 -2.47
CA LEU A 107 -14.38 -2.15 -2.56
C LEU A 107 -14.10 -2.88 -1.24
N GLU A 108 -13.01 -2.52 -0.55
CA GLU A 108 -12.65 -3.05 0.77
C GLU A 108 -13.71 -2.71 1.82
N ASN A 109 -14.16 -1.45 1.84
CA ASN A 109 -15.27 -1.03 2.70
C ASN A 109 -16.58 -1.80 2.42
N GLN A 110 -16.78 -2.22 1.17
CA GLN A 110 -17.94 -3.00 0.72
C GLN A 110 -17.73 -4.51 0.87
N LYS A 111 -16.53 -4.97 1.29
CA LYS A 111 -16.14 -6.37 1.43
C LYS A 111 -16.27 -7.20 0.15
N GLU A 112 -16.06 -6.58 -1.01
CA GLU A 112 -16.09 -7.24 -2.31
C GLU A 112 -14.73 -7.91 -2.62
N TRP A 113 -14.35 -8.92 -1.83
CA TRP A 113 -13.02 -9.52 -1.86
C TRP A 113 -12.61 -10.06 -3.24
N LYS A 114 -13.54 -10.74 -3.94
CA LYS A 114 -13.31 -11.24 -5.31
C LYS A 114 -12.92 -10.13 -6.29
N ARG A 115 -13.58 -8.97 -6.21
CA ARG A 115 -13.27 -7.82 -7.06
C ARG A 115 -11.93 -7.21 -6.71
N ILE A 116 -11.62 -7.11 -5.42
CA ILE A 116 -10.32 -6.62 -4.94
C ILE A 116 -9.20 -7.51 -5.49
N ILE A 117 -9.36 -8.84 -5.45
CA ILE A 117 -8.39 -9.78 -6.02
C ILE A 117 -8.22 -9.55 -7.52
N GLN A 118 -9.32 -9.46 -8.28
CA GLN A 118 -9.27 -9.25 -9.73
C GLN A 118 -8.57 -7.95 -10.11
N VAL A 119 -8.96 -6.83 -9.48
CA VAL A 119 -8.40 -5.49 -9.75
C VAL A 119 -6.93 -5.42 -9.33
N SER A 120 -6.57 -6.00 -8.19
CA SER A 120 -5.19 -6.02 -7.71
C SER A 120 -4.29 -6.86 -8.62
N LYS A 121 -4.73 -8.07 -9.01
CA LYS A 121 -4.00 -8.91 -9.97
C LYS A 121 -3.88 -8.24 -11.34
N TRP A 122 -4.93 -7.58 -11.82
CA TRP A 122 -4.88 -6.82 -13.07
C TRP A 122 -3.87 -5.67 -12.99
N MET A 123 -3.91 -4.87 -11.91
CA MET A 123 -2.98 -3.75 -11.70
C MET A 123 -1.52 -4.24 -11.69
N LEU A 124 -1.24 -5.34 -11.00
CA LEU A 124 0.08 -5.97 -10.97
C LEU A 124 0.50 -6.53 -12.34
N SER A 125 -0.44 -7.08 -13.12
CA SER A 125 -0.17 -7.61 -14.46
C SER A 125 0.27 -6.53 -15.46
N LYS A 126 -0.15 -5.27 -15.25
CA LYS A 126 0.32 -4.11 -16.03
C LYS A 126 1.66 -3.57 -15.54
N GLY A 127 2.28 -4.21 -14.55
CA GLY A 127 3.51 -3.75 -13.91
C GLY A 127 3.32 -2.55 -12.98
N GLN A 128 2.07 -2.20 -12.65
CA GLN A 128 1.74 -1.00 -11.87
C GLN A 128 1.45 -1.34 -10.41
N GLY A 129 1.65 -0.37 -9.52
CA GLY A 129 1.28 -0.52 -8.11
C GLY A 129 2.08 -1.58 -7.34
N ARG A 130 3.30 -1.94 -7.76
CA ARG A 130 4.20 -2.89 -7.06
C ARG A 130 4.71 -2.31 -5.74
N THR A 131 3.83 -2.29 -4.75
CA THR A 131 4.04 -1.69 -3.44
C THR A 131 3.65 -2.68 -2.35
N MET A 132 4.29 -2.62 -1.20
CA MET A 132 3.94 -3.48 -0.05
C MET A 132 2.47 -3.35 0.33
N GLY A 133 1.90 -2.14 0.26
CA GLY A 133 0.47 -1.93 0.50
C GLY A 133 -0.43 -2.71 -0.47
N THR A 134 -0.10 -2.74 -1.76
CA THR A 134 -0.88 -3.48 -2.75
C THR A 134 -0.79 -4.99 -2.53
N TYR A 135 0.40 -5.50 -2.24
CA TYR A 135 0.59 -6.92 -1.90
C TYR A 135 -0.16 -7.30 -0.63
N PHE A 136 -0.14 -6.45 0.39
CA PHE A 136 -0.89 -6.67 1.62
C PHE A 136 -2.41 -6.66 1.39
N THR A 137 -2.93 -5.72 0.60
CA THR A 137 -4.36 -5.70 0.22
C THR A 137 -4.76 -6.97 -0.53
N LEU A 138 -3.93 -7.43 -1.46
CA LEU A 138 -4.18 -8.68 -2.18
C LEU A 138 -4.13 -9.90 -1.25
N LEU A 139 -3.14 -9.98 -0.36
CA LEU A 139 -3.04 -11.04 0.65
C LEU A 139 -4.26 -11.06 1.57
N ASN A 140 -4.69 -9.88 2.03
CA ASN A 140 -5.88 -9.72 2.85
C ASN A 140 -7.14 -10.19 2.13
N ALA A 141 -7.34 -9.77 0.88
CA ALA A 141 -8.50 -10.16 0.10
C ALA A 141 -8.53 -11.68 -0.21
N LEU A 142 -7.38 -12.30 -0.51
CA LEU A 142 -7.29 -13.76 -0.70
C LEU A 142 -7.66 -14.52 0.56
N ALA A 143 -7.19 -14.06 1.72
CA ALA A 143 -7.51 -14.66 3.01
C ALA A 143 -9.01 -14.55 3.35
N GLU A 144 -9.63 -13.40 3.12
CA GLU A 144 -11.05 -13.18 3.42
C GLU A 144 -11.99 -13.83 2.38
N ASP A 145 -11.53 -14.10 1.15
CA ASP A 145 -12.24 -14.90 0.14
C ASP A 145 -12.07 -16.42 0.35
N GLY A 146 -11.26 -16.85 1.32
CA GLY A 146 -11.00 -18.26 1.64
C GLY A 146 -10.00 -18.97 0.71
N ARG A 147 -9.27 -18.23 -0.13
CA ARG A 147 -8.28 -18.77 -1.08
C ARG A 147 -6.89 -18.82 -0.44
N VAL A 148 -6.75 -19.68 0.58
CA VAL A 148 -5.55 -19.75 1.43
C VAL A 148 -4.32 -20.22 0.66
N GLU A 149 -4.47 -21.14 -0.27
CA GLU A 149 -3.37 -21.68 -1.07
C GLU A 149 -2.72 -20.58 -1.92
N GLU A 150 -3.54 -19.73 -2.55
CA GLU A 150 -3.06 -18.60 -3.32
C GLU A 150 -2.44 -17.50 -2.45
N ALA A 151 -2.95 -17.32 -1.22
CA ALA A 151 -2.35 -16.41 -0.25
C ALA A 151 -0.96 -16.90 0.16
N GLU A 152 -0.80 -18.20 0.36
CA GLU A 152 0.48 -18.83 0.68
C GLU A 152 1.47 -18.71 -0.49
N GLU A 153 1.04 -19.00 -1.73
CA GLU A 153 1.90 -18.78 -2.89
C GLU A 153 2.38 -17.34 -3.03
N LEU A 154 1.50 -16.36 -2.76
CA LEU A 154 1.85 -14.95 -2.76
C LEU A 154 2.85 -14.64 -1.66
N TRP A 155 2.62 -15.16 -0.45
CA TRP A 155 3.54 -15.03 0.67
C TRP A 155 4.91 -15.57 0.33
N THR A 156 5.04 -16.81 -0.15
CA THR A 156 6.34 -17.43 -0.46
C THR A 156 7.11 -16.62 -1.52
N LYS A 157 6.41 -16.13 -2.55
CA LYS A 157 7.00 -15.26 -3.57
C LYS A 157 7.55 -13.97 -2.95
N LEU A 158 6.77 -13.31 -2.09
CA LEU A 158 7.19 -12.06 -1.44
C LEU A 158 8.29 -12.31 -0.39
N PHE A 159 8.19 -13.38 0.38
CA PHE A 159 9.17 -13.75 1.39
C PHE A 159 10.53 -14.03 0.75
N SER A 160 10.57 -14.81 -0.33
CA SER A 160 11.82 -15.05 -1.06
C SER A 160 12.41 -13.78 -1.70
N GLN A 161 11.57 -12.83 -2.12
CA GLN A 161 12.02 -11.62 -2.78
C GLN A 161 12.52 -10.56 -1.80
N TYR A 162 11.89 -10.46 -0.62
CA TYR A 162 12.11 -9.35 0.32
C TYR A 162 12.74 -9.77 1.65
N LEU A 163 12.82 -11.06 1.98
CA LEU A 163 13.44 -11.66 3.18
C LEU A 163 13.47 -10.74 4.41
N GLU A 164 14.61 -10.08 4.67
CA GLU A 164 14.84 -9.20 5.84
C GLU A 164 14.02 -7.91 5.82
N SER A 165 13.66 -7.42 4.63
CA SER A 165 12.88 -6.18 4.44
C SER A 165 11.37 -6.41 4.54
N MET A 166 10.93 -7.61 4.92
CA MET A 166 9.51 -7.89 5.01
C MET A 166 8.85 -7.14 6.18
N PRO A 167 7.79 -6.36 5.94
CA PRO A 167 7.10 -5.68 7.01
C PRO A 167 6.39 -6.65 7.97
N ARG A 168 6.49 -6.38 9.27
CA ARG A 168 5.85 -7.13 10.38
C ARG A 168 4.37 -7.47 10.15
N MET A 169 3.62 -6.60 9.49
CA MET A 169 2.18 -6.80 9.22
C MET A 169 1.90 -8.05 8.37
N PHE A 170 2.83 -8.47 7.50
CA PHE A 170 2.66 -9.67 6.70
C PHE A 170 2.76 -10.93 7.56
N PHE A 171 3.74 -11.01 8.47
CA PHE A 171 3.84 -12.11 9.45
C PHE A 171 2.58 -12.22 10.31
N ASP A 172 2.09 -11.10 10.86
CA ASP A 172 0.86 -11.08 11.65
C ASP A 172 -0.34 -11.60 10.85
N LYS A 173 -0.43 -11.21 9.57
CA LYS A 173 -1.51 -11.68 8.69
C LYS A 173 -1.40 -13.18 8.40
N MET A 174 -0.23 -13.71 8.08
CA MET A 174 -0.05 -15.15 7.83
C MET A 174 -0.30 -16.00 9.06
N ILE A 175 0.23 -15.60 10.22
CA ILE A 175 -0.06 -16.27 11.50
C ILE A 175 -1.56 -16.26 11.78
N SER A 176 -2.24 -15.14 11.51
CA SER A 176 -3.70 -15.05 11.65
C SER A 176 -4.46 -15.98 10.70
N ILE A 177 -4.00 -16.13 9.47
CA ILE A 177 -4.60 -17.04 8.48
C ILE A 177 -4.47 -18.48 8.98
N TYR A 178 -3.26 -18.92 9.33
CA TYR A 178 -3.02 -20.29 9.77
C TYR A 178 -3.72 -20.61 11.10
N TYR A 179 -3.75 -19.67 12.04
CA TYR A 179 -4.50 -19.80 13.29
C TYR A 179 -6.00 -20.05 13.04
N ARG A 180 -6.63 -19.27 12.15
CA ARG A 180 -8.07 -19.43 11.82
C ARG A 180 -8.40 -20.76 11.13
N HIS A 181 -7.44 -21.34 10.40
CA HIS A 181 -7.63 -22.59 9.66
C HIS A 181 -7.11 -23.83 10.43
N GLY A 182 -6.60 -23.66 11.65
CA GLY A 182 -6.05 -24.77 12.44
C GLY A 182 -4.76 -25.37 11.89
N ILE A 183 -4.03 -24.66 11.02
CA ILE A 183 -2.80 -25.14 10.40
C ILE A 183 -1.62 -24.75 11.30
N HIS A 184 -1.48 -25.44 12.43
CA HIS A 184 -0.55 -25.07 13.49
C HIS A 184 0.93 -25.22 13.10
N ASP A 185 1.28 -26.21 12.28
CA ASP A 185 2.67 -26.47 11.88
C ASP A 185 3.27 -25.27 11.13
N LYS A 186 2.60 -24.84 10.06
CA LYS A 186 2.99 -23.64 9.29
C LYS A 186 2.96 -22.37 10.14
N MET A 187 2.03 -22.28 11.10
CA MET A 187 2.01 -21.13 12.02
C MET A 187 3.28 -21.05 12.85
N PHE A 188 3.80 -22.19 13.33
CA PHE A 188 5.06 -22.23 14.08
C PHE A 188 6.27 -21.95 13.20
N GLU A 189 6.27 -22.39 11.94
CA GLU A 189 7.32 -22.05 10.95
C GLU A 189 7.40 -20.53 10.77
N ILE A 190 6.28 -19.86 10.47
CA ILE A 190 6.26 -18.39 10.31
C ILE A 190 6.67 -17.67 11.60
N PHE A 191 6.29 -18.21 12.77
CA PHE A 191 6.71 -17.63 14.04
C PHE A 191 8.22 -17.79 14.29
N ALA A 192 8.80 -18.93 13.93
CA ALA A 192 10.25 -19.14 14.02
C ALA A 192 11.00 -18.21 13.05
N ASP A 193 10.58 -18.13 11.79
CA ASP A 193 11.14 -17.20 10.80
C ASP A 193 11.11 -15.74 11.29
N MET A 194 10.00 -15.34 11.92
CA MET A 194 9.85 -14.02 12.51
C MET A 194 10.87 -13.76 13.62
N GLU A 195 11.14 -14.74 14.47
CA GLU A 195 12.15 -14.64 15.53
C GLU A 195 13.59 -14.64 14.97
N GLU A 196 13.87 -15.48 13.97
CA GLU A 196 15.18 -15.59 13.31
C GLU A 196 15.56 -14.31 12.57
N LEU A 197 14.59 -13.66 11.93
CA LEU A 197 14.77 -12.36 11.27
C LEU A 197 14.78 -11.18 12.26
N GLY A 198 14.69 -11.44 13.56
CA GLY A 198 14.72 -10.41 14.61
C GLY A 198 13.47 -9.51 14.64
N VAL A 199 12.38 -9.92 13.99
CA VAL A 199 11.13 -9.15 13.95
C VAL A 199 10.34 -9.41 15.24
N GLN A 200 10.09 -8.38 16.05
CA GLN A 200 9.44 -8.58 17.34
C GLN A 200 7.94 -8.93 17.20
N PRO A 201 7.46 -10.05 17.78
CA PRO A 201 6.06 -10.45 17.68
C PRO A 201 5.13 -9.47 18.39
N ASN A 202 3.87 -9.43 17.93
CA ASN A 202 2.83 -8.62 18.58
C ASN A 202 2.20 -9.38 19.74
N VAL A 203 1.57 -8.65 20.66
CA VAL A 203 0.79 -9.27 21.74
C VAL A 203 -0.25 -10.23 21.15
N SER A 204 -0.93 -9.85 20.06
CA SER A 204 -1.87 -10.73 19.36
C SER A 204 -1.22 -12.03 18.84
N ILE A 205 0.01 -11.95 18.30
CA ILE A 205 0.75 -13.11 17.81
C ILE A 205 1.12 -14.03 18.97
N VAL A 206 1.71 -13.47 20.04
CA VAL A 206 2.09 -14.22 21.24
C VAL A 206 0.89 -14.91 21.88
N THR A 207 -0.27 -14.25 21.91
CA THR A 207 -1.51 -14.87 22.41
C THR A 207 -1.97 -16.02 21.52
N LYS A 208 -2.04 -15.84 20.19
CA LYS A 208 -2.43 -16.93 19.25
C LYS A 208 -1.51 -18.14 19.36
N VAL A 209 -0.20 -17.93 19.34
CA VAL A 209 0.80 -19.00 19.48
C VAL A 209 0.69 -19.67 20.85
N GLY A 210 0.46 -18.88 21.90
CA GLY A 210 0.24 -19.39 23.26
C GLY A 210 -1.00 -20.28 23.36
N ASN A 211 -2.13 -19.87 22.78
CA ASN A 211 -3.36 -20.66 22.74
C ASN A 211 -3.12 -22.01 22.07
N VAL A 212 -2.45 -22.01 20.91
CA VAL A 212 -2.13 -23.26 20.20
C VAL A 212 -1.19 -24.16 21.03
N PHE A 213 -0.20 -23.61 21.74
CA PHE A 213 0.62 -24.43 22.64
C PHE A 213 -0.20 -25.06 23.77
N GLN A 214 -1.20 -24.37 24.30
CA GLN A 214 -2.10 -24.92 25.31
C GLN A 214 -2.99 -26.01 24.73
N GLU A 215 -3.57 -25.77 23.55
CA GLU A 215 -4.39 -26.75 22.81
C GLU A 215 -3.62 -28.04 22.51
N LEU A 216 -2.32 -27.93 22.17
CA LEU A 216 -1.43 -29.06 21.91
C LEU A 216 -0.81 -29.67 23.18
N GLY A 217 -1.11 -29.15 24.38
CA GLY A 217 -0.54 -29.62 25.65
C GLY A 217 0.95 -29.32 25.86
N MET A 218 1.54 -28.43 25.05
CA MET A 218 2.95 -28.06 25.09
C MET A 218 3.25 -26.95 26.13
N LEU A 219 2.92 -27.21 27.39
CA LEU A 219 3.00 -26.22 28.46
C LEU A 219 4.41 -25.65 28.69
N ASP A 220 5.46 -26.46 28.50
CA ASP A 220 6.84 -26.00 28.61
C ASP A 220 7.17 -24.88 27.62
N LYS A 221 6.71 -25.02 26.36
CA LYS A 221 6.90 -24.00 25.32
C LYS A 221 6.05 -22.77 25.61
N TYR A 222 4.82 -22.97 26.10
CA TYR A 222 3.95 -21.88 26.52
C TYR A 222 4.58 -21.01 27.63
N HIS A 223 5.14 -21.63 28.68
CA HIS A 223 5.80 -20.90 29.75
C HIS A 223 7.04 -20.15 29.26
N LYS A 224 7.86 -20.78 28.41
CA LYS A 224 9.02 -20.11 27.76
C LYS A 224 8.58 -18.92 26.91
N LEU A 225 7.49 -19.06 26.14
CA LEU A 225 6.93 -17.98 25.32
C LEU A 225 6.49 -16.79 26.18
N LYS A 226 5.73 -17.04 27.25
CA LYS A 226 5.28 -15.99 28.18
C LYS A 226 6.42 -15.32 28.94
N GLN A 227 7.48 -16.07 29.25
CA GLN A 227 8.70 -15.52 29.85
C GLN A 227 9.46 -14.63 28.87
N LYS A 228 9.59 -15.04 27.61
CA LYS A 228 10.30 -14.29 26.55
C LYS A 228 9.56 -13.03 26.14
N TYR A 229 8.23 -13.10 26.05
CA TYR A 229 7.36 -11.99 25.65
C TYR A 229 6.32 -11.66 26.73
N PRO A 230 6.74 -11.02 27.84
CA PRO A 230 5.80 -10.57 28.85
C PRO A 230 4.89 -9.46 28.28
N PRO A 231 3.59 -9.43 28.63
CA PRO A 231 2.69 -8.41 28.15
C PRO A 231 3.13 -7.01 28.62
N PRO A 232 3.10 -5.98 27.75
CA PRO A 232 3.56 -4.65 28.12
C PRO A 232 2.64 -4.02 29.16
N LYS A 233 3.17 -3.69 30.35
CA LYS A 233 2.37 -3.18 31.49
C LYS A 233 1.68 -1.83 31.24
N TRP A 234 2.16 -1.06 30.27
CA TRP A 234 1.74 0.30 30.01
C TRP A 234 1.48 0.51 28.53
N GLU A 235 0.39 1.21 28.22
CA GLU A 235 0.03 1.68 26.88
C GLU A 235 0.00 3.20 26.88
N TYR A 236 0.45 3.81 25.79
CA TYR A 236 0.28 5.24 25.57
C TYR A 236 -0.93 5.46 24.68
N ARG A 237 -1.87 6.30 25.09
CA ARG A 237 -3.03 6.69 24.29
C ARG A 237 -3.09 8.21 24.18
N TYR A 238 -3.54 8.68 23.02
CA TYR A 238 -3.83 10.10 22.83
C TYR A 238 -5.28 10.36 23.21
N ILE A 239 -5.48 11.15 24.27
CA ILE A 239 -6.80 11.57 24.73
C ILE A 239 -6.82 13.09 24.62
N LYS A 240 -7.74 13.61 23.78
CA LYS A 240 -7.87 15.05 23.52
C LYS A 240 -6.54 15.72 23.12
N GLY A 241 -5.77 15.06 22.24
CA GLY A 241 -4.47 15.55 21.78
C GLY A 241 -3.30 15.37 22.76
N LYS A 242 -3.55 14.95 24.00
CA LYS A 242 -2.50 14.71 25.01
C LYS A 242 -2.12 13.24 25.07
N ARG A 243 -0.81 12.95 25.12
CA ARG A 243 -0.28 11.58 25.29
C ARG A 243 -0.36 11.18 26.76
N VAL A 244 -1.28 10.28 27.09
CA VAL A 244 -1.48 9.76 28.45
C VAL A 244 -0.93 8.34 28.54
N LYS A 245 -0.19 8.05 29.62
CA LYS A 245 0.27 6.70 29.96
C LYS A 245 -0.81 6.00 30.77
N ILE A 246 -1.37 4.93 30.23
CA ILE A 246 -2.45 4.15 30.83
C ILE A 246 -1.92 2.75 31.14
N ARG A 247 -2.35 2.15 32.25
CA ARG A 247 -2.02 0.74 32.54
C ARG A 247 -2.71 -0.13 31.48
N ALA A 248 -1.96 -0.98 30.82
CA ALA A 248 -2.49 -1.88 29.81
C ALA A 248 -3.45 -2.89 30.46
N ASN A 249 -4.66 -3.04 29.91
CA ASN A 249 -5.63 -4.01 30.39
C ASN A 249 -5.57 -5.24 29.47
N TYR A 250 -4.94 -6.31 29.95
CA TYR A 250 -5.04 -7.63 29.32
C TYR A 250 -5.98 -8.45 30.18
N GLU A 251 -7.27 -8.43 29.84
CA GLU A 251 -8.22 -9.33 30.48
C GLU A 251 -7.81 -10.78 30.14
N ASN A 252 -7.75 -11.58 31.19
CA ASN A 252 -7.12 -12.89 31.22
C ASN A 252 -8.14 -13.93 30.73
N ASP A 253 -8.35 -14.05 29.43
CA ASP A 253 -9.28 -15.02 28.80
C ASP A 253 -8.78 -16.49 28.87
N GLY A 254 -8.21 -16.90 30.00
CA GLY A 254 -7.71 -18.28 30.16
C GLY A 254 -7.34 -18.70 31.57
N ALA A 255 -7.78 -18.00 32.61
CA ALA A 255 -7.61 -18.46 33.98
C ALA A 255 -8.72 -19.46 34.37
N GLU A 256 -8.67 -20.67 33.79
CA GLU A 256 -9.32 -21.80 34.44
C GLU A 256 -8.54 -22.16 35.72
N LYS A 257 -9.30 -22.23 36.82
CA LYS A 257 -8.86 -22.53 38.18
C LYS A 257 -8.07 -23.84 38.23
N MET A 258 -6.81 -23.79 38.69
CA MET A 258 -6.23 -24.95 39.36
C MET A 258 -6.85 -25.07 40.77
N PRO A 259 -7.36 -26.23 41.19
CA PRO A 259 -7.83 -26.42 42.55
C PRO A 259 -6.61 -26.60 43.47
N SER A 260 -6.29 -25.57 44.24
CA SER A 260 -5.38 -25.69 45.37
C SER A 260 -6.06 -26.49 46.48
N ARG A 261 -5.49 -27.67 46.71
CA ARG A 261 -5.72 -28.64 47.77
C ARG A 261 -5.84 -27.97 49.14
N GLU A 262 -6.97 -28.20 49.82
CA GLU A 262 -7.21 -27.84 51.20
C GLU A 262 -6.16 -28.48 52.12
N LYS A 263 -5.54 -27.67 52.99
CA LYS A 263 -5.18 -28.08 54.34
C LYS A 263 -5.43 -26.92 55.30
N GLU A 264 -6.29 -27.21 56.25
CA GLU A 264 -6.66 -26.38 57.40
C GLU A 264 -5.50 -26.17 58.39
N THR A 265 -5.75 -25.24 59.30
CA THR A 265 -5.20 -25.03 60.66
C THR A 265 -3.88 -24.24 60.81
N VAL A 266 -3.69 -23.31 61.76
CA VAL A 266 -4.50 -22.51 62.72
C VAL A 266 -3.50 -21.62 63.49
N HIS A 267 -3.85 -20.35 63.77
CA HIS A 267 -3.39 -19.45 64.88
C HIS A 267 -1.89 -19.08 65.03
N SER A 268 -1.51 -17.93 65.58
CA SER A 268 -2.21 -16.79 66.21
C SER A 268 -1.32 -15.54 66.27
N SER A 269 -1.97 -14.37 66.47
CA SER A 269 -1.62 -13.25 67.38
C SER A 269 -0.21 -12.60 67.30
N GLU A 270 0.00 -11.29 67.38
CA GLU A 270 -0.80 -10.14 67.83
C GLU A 270 0.02 -8.83 67.61
N GLU A 271 -0.57 -7.69 67.98
CA GLU A 271 -0.07 -6.30 68.13
C GLU A 271 -0.28 -5.34 66.93
N LEU A 272 -1.26 -4.40 66.94
CA LEU A 272 -1.42 -3.15 67.76
C LEU A 272 -0.31 -2.12 67.40
N LEU A 273 -0.51 -0.87 66.92
CA LEU A 273 -1.56 0.16 67.04
C LEU A 273 -1.47 1.21 65.90
N ALA A 274 -2.63 1.82 65.60
CA ALA A 274 -2.93 3.24 65.32
C ALA A 274 -2.07 4.10 64.34
N ALA A 275 -2.74 4.69 63.34
CA ALA A 275 -2.99 6.14 63.25
C ALA A 275 -3.68 6.52 61.92
N GLU A 276 -4.75 7.29 62.02
CA GLU A 276 -5.45 7.95 60.91
C GLU A 276 -4.57 9.04 60.25
N SER A 277 -4.67 9.21 58.93
CA SER A 277 -4.92 10.49 58.24
C SER A 277 -4.67 10.38 56.72
N ASN A 278 -5.73 10.59 55.94
CA ASN A 278 -5.65 11.24 54.61
C ASN A 278 -5.50 12.76 54.83
N PRO A 279 -5.21 13.63 53.83
CA PRO A 279 -5.06 13.43 52.38
C PRO A 279 -3.83 14.18 51.79
N ASN A 280 -3.64 14.09 50.46
CA ASN A 280 -3.25 15.16 49.51
C ASN A 280 -2.56 14.53 48.28
N GLU A 281 -3.19 14.59 47.11
CA GLU A 281 -2.97 15.66 46.11
C GLU A 281 -1.51 15.76 45.67
N ASP A 282 -1.22 15.24 44.48
CA ASP A 282 -0.16 15.77 43.63
C ASP A 282 -0.64 15.77 42.18
N VAL A 283 -1.34 16.85 41.86
CA VAL A 283 -1.50 17.39 40.52
C VAL A 283 -0.18 18.10 40.19
N VAL A 284 0.59 17.59 39.23
CA VAL A 284 1.83 18.25 38.81
C VAL A 284 1.72 18.77 37.38
N VAL A 285 1.48 20.08 37.35
CA VAL A 285 2.05 21.15 36.50
C VAL A 285 1.86 21.07 34.99
N ALA A 286 1.15 22.08 34.51
CA ALA A 286 1.01 22.50 33.12
C ALA A 286 2.23 23.32 32.67
N GLU A 287 2.64 23.14 31.42
CA GLU A 287 3.29 24.20 30.66
C GLU A 287 2.37 24.56 29.49
N GLU A 288 2.01 25.84 29.44
CA GLU A 288 1.24 26.46 28.37
C GLU A 288 2.19 26.80 27.20
N GLY A 289 1.80 26.38 26.01
CA GLY A 289 2.44 26.74 24.75
C GLY A 289 1.37 26.83 23.69
N ASP A 290 1.33 27.98 23.04
CA ASP A 290 0.21 28.53 22.29
C ASP A 290 -0.23 27.73 21.05
N GLN A 291 -1.48 27.95 20.67
CA GLN A 291 -2.23 27.21 19.67
C GLN A 291 -1.76 27.51 18.23
N ASN A 292 -1.53 26.47 17.43
CA ASN A 292 -1.92 26.53 16.02
C ASN A 292 -2.33 25.14 15.51
N SER A 293 -3.58 25.07 15.05
CA SER A 293 -4.28 23.87 14.62
C SER A 293 -4.13 23.64 13.11
N SER A 294 -3.57 22.51 12.71
CA SER A 294 -3.97 21.78 11.49
C SER A 294 -3.34 20.38 11.48
N ASP A 295 -4.13 19.38 11.87
CA ASP A 295 -3.87 17.97 11.56
C ASP A 295 -4.03 17.76 10.05
N LEU A 296 -2.93 17.48 9.34
CA LEU A 296 -2.88 16.48 8.26
C LEU A 296 -1.43 16.04 8.11
N LEU A 297 -1.17 14.78 8.45
CA LEU A 297 0.11 14.10 8.22
C LEU A 297 0.38 14.01 6.71
N GLU A 298 1.22 14.90 6.23
CA GLU A 298 1.98 14.81 4.99
C GLU A 298 3.40 15.23 5.31
N GLU A 299 4.28 14.27 5.61
CA GLU A 299 5.75 14.39 5.50
C GLU A 299 6.31 12.96 5.40
N ALA A 300 7.37 12.64 4.68
CA ALA A 300 8.11 13.32 3.63
C ALA A 300 9.11 12.26 3.13
N GLU A 301 9.27 12.13 1.82
CA GLU A 301 10.51 11.63 1.23
C GLU A 301 11.04 12.74 0.32
N THR A 302 12.00 13.49 0.84
CA THR A 302 12.90 14.32 0.04
C THR A 302 14.32 14.08 0.52
N SER A 303 15.13 13.43 -0.30
CA SER A 303 16.49 13.88 -0.58
C SER A 303 17.01 13.10 -1.78
N LEU A 304 16.93 13.76 -2.93
CA LEU A 304 17.87 13.56 -4.03
C LEU A 304 19.26 13.82 -3.49
N ASP A 305 20.13 12.81 -3.49
CA ASP A 305 21.57 13.04 -3.54
C ASP A 305 22.10 12.50 -4.88
N GLU A 306 22.64 13.47 -5.59
CA GLU A 306 23.44 13.44 -6.79
C GLU A 306 24.63 12.48 -6.61
N LEU A 307 24.67 11.39 -7.38
CA LEU A 307 25.89 10.61 -7.54
C LEU A 307 26.33 10.66 -9.01
N THR A 308 27.42 11.41 -9.16
CA THR A 308 28.31 11.56 -10.30
C THR A 308 28.60 10.23 -10.99
N ILE A 309 28.39 10.24 -12.29
CA ILE A 309 28.86 9.21 -13.23
C ILE A 309 30.37 9.41 -13.39
N GLU A 310 31.18 8.62 -12.68
CA GLU A 310 32.55 8.37 -13.12
C GLU A 310 32.58 7.13 -14.02
N SER A 311 33.09 7.36 -15.22
CA SER A 311 33.28 6.40 -16.28
C SER A 311 34.57 5.61 -16.03
N ILE A 312 34.44 4.30 -15.89
CA ILE A 312 35.57 3.36 -15.93
C ILE A 312 35.53 2.66 -17.30
N THR A 313 36.50 2.97 -18.16
CA THR A 313 36.87 2.14 -19.31
C THR A 313 38.09 1.28 -18.97
N PRO A 314 38.17 0.01 -19.41
CA PRO A 314 39.34 -0.85 -19.22
C PRO A 314 40.18 -0.98 -20.51
N PRO A 315 41.24 -1.80 -20.50
CA PRO A 315 42.45 -1.71 -19.68
C PRO A 315 43.56 -0.88 -20.34
#